data_AF-A0A7S2ICY8-F1
#
_entry.id   AF-A0A7S2ICY8-F1
#
_cell.length_a   1.000
_cell.length_b   1.000
_cell.length_c   1.000
_cell.angle_alpha   90.00
_cell.angle_beta   90.00
_cell.angle_gamma   90.00
#
_symmetry.space_group_name_H-M   'P 1'
#
loop_
_entity.id
_entity.type
_entity.pdbx_description
1 polymer ?
#
loop_
_entity_poly.entity_id
_entity_poly.type
_entity_poly.pdbx_seq_one_letter_code
_entity_poly.pdbx_strand_id
1 'polypeptide(L)'
;EELVGKLPEFVAADDRVFKAALMRMSERLGRHMLVFRDEPDKDNPSLNGMTLCEQMVFLHRLDFRGVGLPQKRYLDAIRICLEEDEVFTDRVIMAALDYMSGAFLAGEEGLPLAYMRTIILTCSKHESLHSWICHVLLPRLIEGKIYT
;
A
#
# COMPACT_ATOMS: atom_id res chain seq x y z
N GLU A 1 8.30 8.43 12.71
CA GLU A 1 7.63 7.53 13.68
C GLU A 1 6.23 8.00 14.08
N GLU A 2 6.01 9.28 14.39
CA GLU A 2 4.75 9.77 14.98
C GLU A 2 3.48 9.65 14.10
N LEU A 3 3.60 9.58 12.76
CA LEU A 3 2.46 9.45 11.84
C LEU A 3 2.12 7.98 11.48
N VAL A 4 3.13 7.10 11.45
CA VAL A 4 2.96 5.64 11.26
C VAL A 4 2.10 5.08 12.41
N GLY A 5 2.31 5.59 13.62
CA GLY A 5 1.50 5.22 14.80
C GLY A 5 0.03 5.68 14.73
N LYS A 6 -0.29 6.71 13.92
CA LYS A 6 -1.66 7.25 13.81
C LYS A 6 -2.47 6.66 12.67
N LEU A 7 -1.81 6.06 11.67
CA LEU A 7 -2.49 5.45 10.54
C LEU A 7 -3.49 4.35 10.95
N PRO A 8 -3.22 3.49 11.97
CA PRO A 8 -4.22 2.60 12.54
C PRO A 8 -5.46 3.32 13.09
N GLU A 9 -5.30 4.48 13.72
CA GLU A 9 -6.42 5.29 14.24
C GLU A 9 -7.27 5.85 13.09
N PHE A 10 -6.63 6.29 12.00
CA PHE A 10 -7.36 6.74 10.81
C PHE A 10 -8.10 5.60 10.12
N VAL A 11 -7.53 4.39 10.09
CA VAL A 11 -8.22 3.20 9.62
C VAL A 11 -9.40 2.86 10.52
N ALA A 12 -9.28 3.02 11.84
CA ALA A 12 -10.40 2.80 12.77
C ALA A 12 -11.54 3.82 12.59
N ALA A 13 -11.22 5.02 12.11
CA ALA A 13 -12.16 6.12 11.93
C ALA A 13 -13.11 5.90 10.73
N ASP A 14 -14.07 6.82 10.60
CA ASP A 14 -14.98 6.89 9.45
C ASP A 14 -14.23 7.06 8.12
N ASP A 15 -14.81 6.56 7.03
CA ASP A 15 -14.22 6.60 5.69
C ASP A 15 -13.84 8.02 5.24
N ARG A 16 -14.63 9.04 5.60
CA ARG A 16 -14.30 10.43 5.26
C ARG A 16 -13.06 10.91 5.98
N VAL A 17 -12.91 10.54 7.25
CA VAL A 17 -11.74 10.90 8.06
C VAL A 17 -10.51 10.19 7.52
N PHE A 18 -10.63 8.90 7.22
CA PHE A 18 -9.55 8.11 6.64
C PHE A 18 -9.06 8.70 5.32
N LYS A 19 -9.97 8.94 4.36
CA LYS A 19 -9.64 9.55 3.05
C LYS A 19 -8.97 10.92 3.21
N ALA A 20 -9.50 11.78 4.07
CA ALA A 20 -8.92 13.09 4.33
C ALA A 20 -7.50 13.00 4.91
N ALA A 21 -7.24 12.01 5.79
CA ALA A 21 -5.92 11.77 6.34
C ALA A 21 -4.92 11.30 5.27
N LEU A 22 -5.29 10.35 4.41
CA LEU A 22 -4.43 9.85 3.32
C LEU A 22 -3.97 10.98 2.39
N MET A 23 -4.93 11.80 1.92
CA MET A 23 -4.64 12.94 1.05
C MET A 23 -3.67 13.91 1.73
N ARG A 24 -3.96 14.30 2.98
CA ARG A 24 -3.13 15.24 3.73
C ARG A 24 -1.72 14.73 4.00
N MET A 25 -1.55 13.41 4.21
CA MET A 25 -0.23 12.80 4.39
C MET A 25 0.62 12.81 3.11
N SER A 26 -0.02 12.82 1.93
CA SER A 26 0.65 12.82 0.63
C SER A 26 0.87 14.20 0.00
N GLU A 27 0.17 15.25 0.48
CA GLU A 27 0.08 16.56 -0.18
C GLU A 27 1.45 17.20 -0.48
N ARG A 28 2.40 17.06 0.45
CA ARG A 28 3.75 17.63 0.32
C ARG A 28 4.76 16.68 -0.35
N LEU A 29 4.33 15.46 -0.64
CA LEU A 29 5.15 14.36 -1.15
C LEU A 29 4.79 13.99 -2.59
N GLY A 30 4.00 14.81 -3.30
CA GLY A 30 3.51 14.49 -4.65
C GLY A 30 4.61 14.10 -5.65
N ARG A 31 5.78 14.76 -5.59
CA ARG A 31 6.94 14.41 -6.45
C ARG A 31 7.55 13.04 -6.14
N HIS A 32 7.28 12.49 -4.97
CA HIS A 32 7.82 11.23 -4.46
C HIS A 32 6.74 10.16 -4.28
N MET A 33 5.53 10.36 -4.85
CA MET A 33 4.36 9.50 -4.60
C MET A 33 4.58 8.00 -4.87
N LEU A 34 5.52 7.66 -5.76
CA LEU A 34 5.84 6.28 -6.17
C LEU A 34 6.94 5.62 -5.34
N VAL A 35 7.67 6.40 -4.54
CA VAL A 35 8.86 5.92 -3.84
C VAL A 35 8.47 5.38 -2.47
N PHE A 36 9.01 4.21 -2.11
CA PHE A 36 9.03 3.74 -0.73
C PHE A 36 10.35 4.18 -0.08
N ARG A 37 10.30 4.96 1.01
CA ARG A 37 11.49 5.40 1.75
C ARG A 37 11.55 4.61 3.06
N ASP A 38 12.63 3.83 3.23
CA ASP A 38 12.84 3.00 4.42
C ASP A 38 13.02 3.82 5.70
N GLU A 39 13.52 5.05 5.60
CA GLU A 39 13.64 5.98 6.73
C GLU A 39 13.12 7.39 6.40
N PRO A 40 12.42 8.06 7.34
CA PRO A 40 12.08 9.46 7.19
C PRO A 40 13.36 10.30 7.17
N ASP A 41 13.50 11.12 6.13
CA ASP A 41 14.66 12.01 5.93
C ASP A 41 14.81 12.99 7.12
N LYS A 42 15.85 12.76 7.94
CA LYS A 42 16.14 13.56 9.13
C LYS A 42 16.61 14.98 8.78
N ASP A 43 17.13 15.18 7.57
CA ASP A 43 17.67 16.46 7.11
C ASP A 43 16.57 17.35 6.51
N ASN A 44 15.38 16.79 6.24
CA ASN A 44 14.26 17.53 5.70
C ASN A 44 12.92 17.25 6.42
N PRO A 45 12.71 17.84 7.63
CA PRO A 45 11.50 17.67 8.44
C PRO A 45 10.19 18.07 7.75
N SER A 46 10.28 18.81 6.63
CA SER A 46 9.12 19.20 5.82
C SER A 46 8.46 18.04 5.08
N LEU A 47 9.17 16.91 4.94
CA LEU A 47 8.68 15.63 4.40
C LEU A 47 8.00 14.73 5.46
N ASN A 48 7.55 15.32 6.58
CA ASN A 48 6.72 14.64 7.58
C ASN A 48 5.41 14.16 6.95
N GLY A 49 5.37 12.89 6.55
CA GLY A 49 4.25 12.26 5.86
C GLY A 49 4.66 10.95 5.21
N MET A 50 3.69 10.25 4.62
CA MET A 50 3.94 9.02 3.86
C MET A 50 3.59 9.25 2.39
N THR A 51 4.46 8.80 1.49
CA THR A 51 4.13 8.74 0.06
C THR A 51 2.92 7.83 -0.15
N LEU A 52 2.22 7.96 -1.27
CA LEU A 52 1.08 7.09 -1.55
C LEU A 52 1.49 5.62 -1.66
N CYS A 53 2.70 5.35 -2.19
CA CYS A 53 3.30 4.02 -2.18
C CYS A 53 3.51 3.50 -0.73
N GLU A 54 4.13 4.31 0.14
CA GLU A 54 4.33 3.97 1.56
C GLU A 54 3.00 3.69 2.28
N GLN A 55 1.98 4.52 2.05
CA GLN A 55 0.66 4.34 2.64
C GLN A 55 0.06 2.99 2.22
N MET A 56 0.14 2.62 0.94
CA MET A 56 -0.34 1.33 0.45
C MET A 56 0.42 0.16 1.06
N VAL A 57 1.75 0.20 1.06
CA VAL A 57 2.59 -0.87 1.61
C VAL A 57 2.33 -1.03 3.11
N PHE A 58 2.26 0.08 3.85
CA PHE A 58 1.96 0.05 5.28
C PHE A 58 0.61 -0.57 5.56
N LEU A 59 -0.45 -0.15 4.84
CA LEU A 59 -1.77 -0.72 5.03
C LEU A 59 -1.69 -2.24 4.87
N HIS A 60 -1.06 -2.75 3.81
CA HIS A 60 -0.93 -4.19 3.60
C HIS A 60 -0.22 -4.93 4.74
N ARG A 61 0.78 -4.29 5.37
CA ARG A 61 1.57 -4.85 6.46
C ARG A 61 1.02 -4.58 7.87
N LEU A 62 -0.11 -3.86 7.98
CA LEU A 62 -0.72 -3.54 9.26
C LEU A 62 -1.13 -4.81 10.01
N ASP A 63 -0.55 -5.02 11.21
CA ASP A 63 -1.04 -6.02 12.17
C ASP A 63 -2.37 -5.56 12.78
N PHE A 64 -3.45 -5.72 12.01
CA PHE A 64 -4.79 -5.33 12.41
C PHE A 64 -5.25 -6.02 13.70
N ARG A 65 -4.74 -7.22 14.01
CA ARG A 65 -5.07 -7.91 15.27
C ARG A 65 -4.38 -7.24 16.44
N GLY A 66 -3.08 -6.95 16.32
CA GLY A 66 -2.29 -6.27 17.33
C GLY A 66 -2.84 -4.89 17.70
N VAL A 67 -3.40 -4.16 16.73
CA VAL A 67 -4.01 -2.83 16.94
C VAL A 67 -5.52 -2.86 17.21
N GLY A 68 -6.13 -4.05 17.36
CA GLY A 68 -7.56 -4.18 17.72
C GLY A 68 -8.55 -3.83 16.61
N LEU A 69 -8.14 -3.82 15.34
CA LEU A 69 -8.98 -3.55 14.19
C LEU A 69 -9.71 -4.83 13.71
N PRO A 70 -11.02 -4.76 13.40
CA PRO A 70 -11.69 -5.85 12.71
C PRO A 70 -11.07 -6.10 11.34
N GLN A 71 -10.86 -7.38 10.96
CA GLN A 71 -10.31 -7.74 9.65
C GLN A 71 -11.08 -7.11 8.49
N LYS A 72 -12.42 -7.04 8.60
CA LYS A 72 -13.26 -6.37 7.58
C LYS A 72 -12.85 -4.91 7.39
N ARG A 73 -12.63 -4.15 8.48
CA ARG A 73 -12.26 -2.73 8.40
C ARG A 73 -10.90 -2.55 7.75
N TYR A 74 -9.93 -3.38 8.12
CA TYR A 74 -8.62 -3.44 7.48
C TYR A 74 -8.73 -3.68 5.96
N LEU A 75 -9.51 -4.68 5.54
CA LEU A 75 -9.72 -5.01 4.14
C LEU A 75 -10.52 -3.95 3.37
N ASP A 76 -11.42 -3.23 4.04
CA ASP A 76 -12.18 -2.11 3.49
C ASP A 76 -11.26 -0.89 3.28
N ALA A 77 -10.32 -0.62 4.18
CA ALA A 77 -9.34 0.46 4.03
C ALA A 77 -8.46 0.30 2.78
N ILE A 78 -7.98 -0.93 2.53
CA ILE A 78 -7.25 -1.25 1.29
C ILE A 78 -8.15 -1.05 0.07
N ARG A 79 -9.41 -1.50 0.12
CA ARG A 79 -10.36 -1.33 -0.98
C ARG A 79 -10.60 0.14 -1.28
N ILE A 80 -10.76 0.98 -0.26
CA ILE A 80 -10.94 2.43 -0.42
C ILE A 80 -9.79 3.03 -1.22
N CYS A 81 -8.54 2.68 -0.91
CA CYS A 81 -7.41 3.18 -1.69
C CYS A 81 -7.48 2.74 -3.17
N LEU A 82 -7.90 1.51 -3.46
CA LEU A 82 -8.09 1.02 -4.85
C LEU A 82 -9.30 1.65 -5.58
N GLU A 83 -10.20 2.34 -4.86
CA GLU A 83 -11.38 2.99 -5.44
C GLU A 83 -11.18 4.50 -5.65
N GLU A 84 -10.12 5.08 -5.08
CA GLU A 84 -9.76 6.49 -5.20
C GLU A 84 -8.66 6.65 -6.26
N ASP A 85 -8.98 6.35 -7.52
CA ASP A 85 -8.04 6.31 -8.65
C ASP A 85 -7.40 7.67 -9.00
N GLU A 86 -8.07 8.79 -8.67
CA GLU A 86 -7.51 10.14 -8.74
C GLU A 86 -6.30 10.35 -7.82
N VAL A 87 -6.23 9.60 -6.72
CA VAL A 87 -5.15 9.66 -5.73
C VAL A 87 -4.20 8.49 -5.92
N PHE A 88 -4.71 7.26 -5.77
CA PHE A 88 -3.96 6.03 -5.92
C PHE A 88 -4.02 5.54 -7.37
N THR A 89 -3.38 6.31 -8.25
CA THR A 89 -3.27 5.99 -9.68
C THR A 89 -2.66 4.61 -9.93
N ASP A 90 -2.84 4.07 -11.13
CA ASP A 90 -2.22 2.82 -11.59
C ASP A 90 -0.73 2.72 -11.26
N ARG A 91 0.00 3.83 -11.40
CA ARG A 91 1.44 3.88 -11.11
C ARG A 91 1.74 3.66 -9.63
N VAL A 92 0.91 4.19 -8.74
CA VAL A 92 1.07 4.00 -7.28
C VAL A 92 0.77 2.56 -6.91
N ILE A 93 -0.34 2.01 -7.43
CA ILE A 93 -0.72 0.62 -7.15
C ILE A 93 0.33 -0.35 -7.67
N MET A 94 0.80 -0.15 -8.90
CA MET A 94 1.90 -0.92 -9.48
C MET A 94 3.17 -0.81 -8.64
N ALA A 95 3.59 0.40 -8.25
CA ALA A 95 4.79 0.60 -7.44
C ALA A 95 4.71 -0.09 -6.07
N ALA A 96 3.56 -0.01 -5.39
CA ALA A 96 3.37 -0.67 -4.09
C ALA A 96 3.36 -2.20 -4.23
N LEU A 97 2.69 -2.75 -5.24
CA LEU A 97 2.68 -4.19 -5.52
C LEU A 97 4.06 -4.71 -5.92
N ASP A 98 4.81 -3.94 -6.71
CA ASP A 98 6.16 -4.25 -7.14
C ASP A 98 7.13 -4.24 -5.96
N TYR A 99 7.05 -3.22 -5.09
CA TYR A 99 7.84 -3.16 -3.86
C TYR A 99 7.61 -4.37 -2.95
N MET A 100 6.34 -4.66 -2.60
CA MET A 100 6.02 -5.77 -1.69
C MET A 100 6.46 -7.13 -2.24
N SER A 101 6.33 -7.35 -3.55
CA SER A 101 6.81 -8.59 -4.17
C SER A 101 8.33 -8.62 -4.30
N GLY A 102 8.98 -7.48 -4.57
CA GLY A 102 10.43 -7.36 -4.59
C GLY A 102 11.06 -7.76 -3.25
N ALA A 103 10.57 -7.20 -2.15
CA ALA A 103 11.01 -7.53 -0.79
C ALA A 103 10.83 -9.02 -0.46
N PHE A 104 9.73 -9.63 -0.93
CA PHE A 104 9.50 -11.07 -0.79
C PHE A 104 10.52 -11.91 -1.57
N LEU A 105 10.77 -11.55 -2.83
CA LEU A 105 11.69 -12.28 -3.69
C LEU A 105 13.15 -12.14 -3.25
N ALA A 106 13.49 -11.02 -2.59
CA ALA A 106 14.78 -10.81 -1.95
C ALA A 106 14.94 -11.60 -0.64
N GLY A 107 13.86 -12.20 -0.12
CA GLY A 107 13.86 -12.93 1.16
C GLY A 107 13.93 -12.02 2.38
N GLU A 108 13.68 -10.72 2.21
CA GLU A 108 13.71 -9.72 3.30
C GLU A 108 12.47 -9.87 4.18
N GLU A 109 11.29 -10.06 3.57
CA GLU A 109 10.02 -10.11 4.26
C GLU A 109 9.02 -11.08 3.61
N GLY A 110 8.03 -11.57 4.37
CA GLY A 110 6.94 -12.36 3.82
C GLY A 110 5.94 -11.52 3.02
N LEU A 111 5.21 -12.15 2.08
CA LEU A 111 4.12 -11.46 1.39
C LEU A 111 2.98 -11.13 2.37
N PRO A 112 2.43 -9.90 2.32
CA PRO A 112 1.31 -9.53 3.17
C PRO A 112 0.07 -10.39 2.92
N LEU A 113 -0.70 -10.67 3.97
CA LEU A 113 -1.89 -11.53 3.88
C LEU A 113 -2.91 -11.06 2.84
N ALA A 114 -3.12 -9.74 2.72
CA ALA A 114 -4.06 -9.17 1.75
C ALA A 114 -3.50 -9.07 0.33
N TYR A 115 -2.22 -9.39 0.09
CA TYR A 115 -1.54 -9.12 -1.18
C TYR A 115 -2.22 -9.76 -2.40
N MET A 116 -2.50 -11.06 -2.35
CA MET A 116 -3.18 -11.75 -3.45
C MET A 116 -4.62 -11.25 -3.66
N ARG A 117 -5.31 -10.87 -2.58
CA ARG A 117 -6.64 -10.25 -2.68
C ARG A 117 -6.56 -8.91 -3.40
N THR A 118 -5.54 -8.11 -3.10
CA THR A 118 -5.29 -6.83 -3.77
C THR A 118 -5.02 -7.03 -5.25
N ILE A 119 -4.18 -8.00 -5.64
CA ILE A 119 -3.97 -8.33 -7.07
C ILE A 119 -5.31 -8.58 -7.78
N ILE A 120 -6.17 -9.43 -7.20
CA ILE A 120 -7.48 -9.75 -7.79
C ILE A 120 -8.35 -8.50 -7.93
N LEU A 121 -8.40 -7.66 -6.89
CA LEU A 121 -9.17 -6.42 -6.91
C LEU A 121 -8.62 -5.41 -7.92
N THR A 122 -7.30 -5.28 -8.01
CA THR A 122 -6.61 -4.42 -8.97
C THR A 122 -6.97 -4.81 -10.40
N CYS A 123 -7.08 -6.10 -10.73
CA CYS A 123 -7.55 -6.53 -12.06
C CYS A 123 -8.96 -6.03 -12.41
N SER A 124 -9.82 -5.77 -11.41
CA SER A 124 -11.18 -5.24 -11.62
C SER A 124 -11.29 -3.72 -11.53
N LYS A 125 -10.38 -3.06 -10.79
CA LYS A 125 -10.45 -1.61 -10.52
C LYS A 125 -9.46 -0.79 -11.34
N HIS A 126 -8.36 -1.40 -11.74
CA HIS A 126 -7.28 -0.80 -12.53
C HIS A 126 -7.02 -1.69 -13.76
N GLU A 127 -7.98 -1.73 -14.68
CA GLU A 127 -7.94 -2.64 -15.85
C GLU A 127 -6.65 -2.50 -16.69
N SER A 128 -6.08 -1.30 -16.74
CA SER A 128 -4.80 -0.99 -17.38
C SER A 128 -3.63 -1.83 -16.83
N LEU A 129 -3.69 -2.24 -15.56
CA LEU A 129 -2.66 -3.04 -14.89
C LEU A 129 -2.83 -4.54 -15.15
N HIS A 130 -3.94 -5.00 -15.72
CA HIS A 130 -4.21 -6.42 -15.93
C HIS A 130 -3.11 -7.11 -16.74
N SER A 131 -2.66 -6.47 -17.84
CA SER A 131 -1.58 -7.00 -18.67
C SER A 131 -0.27 -7.15 -17.88
N TRP A 132 0.12 -6.13 -17.12
CA TRP A 132 1.31 -6.18 -16.28
C TRP A 132 1.20 -7.25 -15.19
N ILE A 133 0.04 -7.38 -14.54
CA ILE A 133 -0.19 -8.40 -13.52
C ILE A 133 -0.01 -9.81 -14.11
N CYS A 134 -0.67 -10.09 -15.23
CA CYS A 134 -0.70 -11.42 -15.83
C CYS A 134 0.63 -11.81 -16.50
N HIS A 135 1.35 -10.85 -17.07
CA HIS A 135 2.54 -11.13 -17.87
C HIS A 135 3.87 -10.77 -17.20
N VAL A 136 3.84 -10.05 -16.08
CA VAL A 136 5.07 -9.65 -15.35
C VAL A 136 4.99 -10.07 -13.89
N LEU A 137 3.99 -9.59 -13.14
CA LEU A 137 3.96 -9.78 -11.69
C LEU A 137 3.75 -11.24 -11.28
N LEU A 138 2.69 -11.88 -11.77
CA LEU A 138 2.36 -13.26 -11.41
C LEU A 138 3.44 -14.26 -11.88
N PRO A 139 3.97 -14.19 -13.11
CA PRO A 139 5.09 -15.05 -13.53
C PRO A 139 6.30 -14.92 -12.60
N ARG A 140 6.70 -13.70 -12.25
CA ARG A 140 7.83 -13.44 -11.35
C ARG A 140 7.63 -14.06 -9.96
N LEU A 141 6.42 -13.98 -9.40
CA LEU A 141 6.08 -14.59 -8.11
C LEU A 141 6.10 -16.12 -8.16
N ILE A 142 5.66 -16.72 -9.27
CA ILE A 142 5.71 -18.16 -9.50
C ILE A 142 7.17 -18.64 -9.59
N GLU A 143 8.02 -17.93 -10.33
CA GLU A 143 9.46 -18.21 -10.39
C GLU A 143 10.11 -18.11 -9.00
N GLY A 144 9.69 -17.14 -8.20
CA GLY A 144 10.05 -16.97 -6.80
C GLY A 144 9.47 -17.99 -5.83
N LYS A 145 8.73 -19.00 -6.32
CA LYS A 145 8.14 -20.08 -5.52
C LYS A 145 7.21 -19.60 -4.40
N ILE A 146 6.34 -18.63 -4.69
CA ILE A 146 5.28 -18.17 -3.77
C ILE A 146 4.39 -19.30 -3.18
N TYR A 147 4.38 -20.48 -3.80
CA TYR A 147 3.55 -21.64 -3.45
C TYR A 147 4.22 -22.67 -2.53
N THR A 148 5.48 -22.48 -2.15
CA THR A 148 6.23 -23.40 -1.26
C THR A 148 6.33 -22.86 0.16
#